data_AF-W2W5H7-F1
#
_entry.id   AF-W2W5H7-F1
#
_cell.length_a   1.000
_cell.length_b   1.000
_cell.length_c   1.000
_cell.angle_alpha   90.00
_cell.angle_beta   90.00
_cell.angle_gamma   90.00
#
_symmetry.space_group_name_H-M   'P 1'
#
loop_
_entity.id
_entity.type
_entity.pdbx_description
1 polymer ?
#
loop_
_entity_poly.entity_id
_entity_poly.type
_entity_poly.pdbx_seq_one_letter_code
_entity_poly.pdbx_strand_id
1 'polypeptide(L)'
;AGDLMTAVNDEAWDEWEDDAAVSSPQPPGDSTLQGHEAKAQAHAITSDSPSSDAGEWGFDLSELEQEMSNLPASYAPPFSAPGTSMSSEETLLSMLNGLPTALQAGGERMRTLEALALVARLHVVSARGSFTQLQSDEQTTHEQLETIKQELHQLSGEWGHKKLLETILTASERQQLEEMTGLLHHALSIENEDLTLFQEVIEQLFDGLKEKQLVISTNWLKENAESGETGTESVSYVNQIVAVCSDEPGNTSRIPTLSEAEIFQDAKDIGRDELLINGERVEGTRGYDAVVDALQHELELVLARQVGKTPEQTPMAVSNALQSVAMAVLHASNRTESGGSSYELLAKFLSNHEMNRVLLRPASARASPLEVQMDVGPYLETVPGSKEPTWAFGLRVKLTAVTWYLVCDAEDPTNELYEIETTFCNRLAFPVGLTPFHPLDTMRKDRGDVTLRLVLPN
;
A
#
# COMPACT_ATOMS: atom_id res chain seq x y z
N ALA A 1 -24.84 -41.92 -47.48
CA ALA A 1 -23.38 -41.81 -47.31
C ALA A 1 -23.07 -40.34 -47.06
N GLY A 2 -22.72 -39.88 -45.87
CA GLY A 2 -22.59 -40.49 -44.55
C GLY A 2 -22.26 -39.33 -43.62
N ASP A 3 -23.18 -39.01 -42.70
CA ASP A 3 -22.90 -38.11 -41.58
C ASP A 3 -22.05 -38.88 -40.57
N LEU A 4 -20.93 -38.30 -40.14
CA LEU A 4 -20.16 -38.80 -39.02
C LEU A 4 -20.00 -37.67 -37.98
N MET A 5 -20.73 -37.85 -36.88
CA MET A 5 -20.40 -37.30 -35.57
C MET A 5 -19.05 -37.84 -35.08
N THR A 6 -18.24 -36.97 -34.49
CA THR A 6 -17.27 -37.30 -33.42
C THR A 6 -17.05 -36.00 -32.64
N ALA A 7 -17.77 -35.81 -31.52
CA ALA A 7 -17.30 -36.11 -30.17
C ALA A 7 -16.12 -35.20 -29.76
N VAL A 8 -16.47 -34.06 -29.18
CA VAL A 8 -15.54 -33.23 -28.38
C VAL A 8 -15.29 -34.01 -27.10
N ASN A 9 -14.05 -34.47 -26.92
CA ASN A 9 -13.59 -35.13 -25.72
C ASN A 9 -13.19 -34.02 -24.75
N ASP A 10 -14.09 -33.67 -23.84
CA ASP A 10 -13.76 -32.96 -22.60
C ASP A 10 -12.87 -33.90 -21.77
N GLU A 11 -11.55 -33.71 -21.82
CA GLU A 11 -10.64 -34.28 -20.82
C GLU A 11 -10.76 -33.43 -19.54
N ALA A 12 -11.82 -33.73 -18.81
CA ALA A 12 -11.90 -33.54 -17.38
C ALA A 12 -10.74 -34.32 -16.74
N TRP A 13 -9.82 -33.58 -16.10
CA TRP A 13 -8.89 -34.18 -15.15
C TRP A 13 -9.58 -34.15 -13.79
N ASP A 14 -10.06 -35.33 -13.42
CA ASP A 14 -10.78 -35.67 -12.21
C ASP A 14 -10.00 -35.40 -10.92
N GLU A 15 -10.79 -35.05 -9.91
CA GLU A 15 -10.74 -35.52 -8.52
C GLU A 15 -9.46 -35.29 -7.71
N TRP A 16 -9.51 -34.27 -6.86
CA TRP A 16 -9.50 -34.53 -5.41
C TRP A 16 -10.60 -33.68 -4.74
N GLU A 17 -11.38 -34.35 -3.89
CA GLU A 17 -12.44 -33.85 -2.99
C GLU A 17 -13.88 -33.87 -3.53
N ASP A 18 -14.51 -35.05 -3.43
CA ASP A 18 -15.96 -35.21 -3.40
C ASP A 18 -16.47 -35.59 -2.00
N ASP A 19 -17.67 -35.09 -1.74
CA ASP A 19 -18.65 -35.34 -0.67
C ASP A 19 -18.43 -34.71 0.72
N ALA A 20 -19.35 -33.89 1.26
CA ALA A 20 -20.80 -33.96 1.11
C ALA A 20 -21.47 -32.58 1.17
N ALA A 21 -22.24 -32.28 0.12
CA ALA A 21 -23.27 -31.25 0.11
C ALA A 21 -24.47 -31.69 0.97
N VAL A 22 -24.96 -30.80 1.83
CA VAL A 22 -26.35 -30.83 2.30
C VAL A 22 -27.05 -29.62 1.70
N SER A 23 -27.79 -29.87 0.62
CA SER A 23 -28.72 -28.93 -0.01
C SER A 23 -30.01 -28.85 0.79
N SER A 24 -30.68 -27.67 0.78
CA SER A 24 -32.14 -27.44 0.74
C SER A 24 -32.46 -25.96 1.05
N PRO A 25 -33.63 -25.39 0.71
CA PRO A 25 -34.14 -25.11 -0.63
C PRO A 25 -34.65 -23.66 -0.78
N GLN A 26 -34.77 -23.19 -2.02
CA GLN A 26 -35.41 -21.92 -2.39
C GLN A 26 -36.94 -22.10 -2.53
N PRO A 27 -37.78 -21.12 -2.14
CA PRO A 27 -39.16 -21.05 -2.60
C PRO A 27 -39.41 -19.88 -3.59
N PRO A 28 -40.53 -19.91 -4.33
CA PRO A 28 -40.69 -19.27 -5.63
C PRO A 28 -41.29 -17.86 -5.56
N GLY A 29 -41.18 -17.13 -6.68
CA GLY A 29 -41.70 -15.76 -6.83
C GLY A 29 -43.21 -15.67 -7.08
N ASP A 30 -43.73 -14.43 -7.05
CA ASP A 30 -44.51 -13.84 -8.15
C ASP A 30 -44.86 -12.36 -7.91
N SER A 31 -44.78 -11.57 -8.99
CA SER A 31 -45.61 -10.43 -9.42
C SER A 31 -46.17 -9.39 -8.42
N THR A 32 -46.03 -8.08 -8.72
CA THR A 32 -47.12 -7.18 -9.21
C THR A 32 -46.65 -5.72 -9.36
N LEU A 33 -46.93 -5.13 -10.54
CA LEU A 33 -46.87 -3.70 -10.89
C LEU A 33 -48.08 -2.93 -10.33
N GLN A 34 -47.86 -1.80 -9.65
CA GLN A 34 -48.75 -0.61 -9.53
C GLN A 34 -47.92 0.45 -8.76
N GLY A 35 -47.67 1.67 -9.23
CA GLY A 35 -48.51 2.57 -10.02
C GLY A 35 -49.23 3.52 -9.07
N HIS A 36 -48.56 4.57 -8.59
CA HIS A 36 -49.25 5.76 -8.06
C HIS A 36 -48.41 7.04 -8.24
N GLU A 37 -48.96 7.94 -9.05
CA GLU A 37 -48.49 9.29 -9.33
C GLU A 37 -48.73 10.28 -8.16
N ALA A 38 -47.78 11.21 -8.08
CA ALA A 38 -47.91 12.65 -7.84
C ALA A 38 -48.53 13.19 -6.53
N LYS A 39 -47.69 13.95 -5.81
CA LYS A 39 -48.06 15.31 -5.38
C LYS A 39 -46.84 16.21 -5.22
N ALA A 40 -46.76 17.20 -6.11
CA ALA A 40 -45.88 18.35 -6.01
C ALA A 40 -46.30 19.24 -4.84
N GLN A 41 -45.33 19.72 -4.06
CA GLN A 41 -45.42 20.98 -3.34
C GLN A 41 -44.10 21.74 -3.52
N ALA A 42 -44.20 22.85 -4.23
CA ALA A 42 -43.16 23.82 -4.45
C ALA A 42 -43.11 24.81 -3.26
N HIS A 43 -41.91 25.03 -2.70
CA HIS A 43 -41.44 26.24 -2.00
C HIS A 43 -39.94 26.03 -1.78
N ALA A 44 -39.03 26.99 -1.87
CA ALA A 44 -39.00 28.35 -2.38
C ALA A 44 -37.53 28.57 -2.77
N ILE A 45 -37.30 29.23 -3.91
CA ILE A 45 -35.99 29.58 -4.40
C ILE A 45 -35.44 30.69 -3.49
N THR A 46 -34.38 30.39 -2.75
CA THR A 46 -33.43 31.41 -2.30
C THR A 46 -32.16 31.24 -3.11
N SER A 47 -31.92 32.25 -3.93
CA SER A 47 -30.73 32.45 -4.72
C SER A 47 -29.49 32.46 -3.83
N ASP A 48 -28.57 31.53 -4.05
CA ASP A 48 -27.14 31.78 -3.87
C ASP A 48 -26.43 31.40 -5.17
N SER A 49 -25.56 32.30 -5.57
CA SER A 49 -24.95 32.41 -6.89
C SER A 49 -24.09 31.19 -7.22
N PRO A 50 -24.06 30.70 -8.47
CA PRO A 50 -23.17 29.62 -8.85
C PRO A 50 -21.73 30.16 -8.89
N SER A 51 -20.86 29.70 -7.99
CA SER A 51 -19.43 29.90 -8.14
C SER A 51 -18.95 29.03 -9.30
N SER A 52 -18.83 29.70 -10.44
CA SER A 52 -17.99 29.32 -11.56
C SER A 52 -16.57 29.02 -11.08
N ASP A 53 -16.22 27.74 -10.94
CA ASP A 53 -15.08 27.17 -11.67
C ASP A 53 -15.17 25.64 -11.69
N ALA A 54 -15.50 25.12 -12.86
CA ALA A 54 -15.29 23.72 -13.20
C ALA A 54 -13.83 23.62 -13.69
N GLY A 55 -12.92 23.08 -12.89
CA GLY A 55 -11.58 22.82 -13.41
C GLY A 55 -10.51 22.36 -12.44
N GLU A 56 -10.45 22.89 -11.22
CA GLU A 56 -9.28 22.65 -10.36
C GLU A 56 -9.69 22.12 -8.99
N TRP A 57 -9.16 20.95 -8.65
CA TRP A 57 -9.04 20.54 -7.25
C TRP A 57 -7.98 21.39 -6.57
N GLY A 58 -8.38 22.60 -6.17
CA GLY A 58 -7.65 23.43 -5.23
C GLY A 58 -8.10 23.13 -3.80
N PHE A 59 -7.17 23.23 -2.84
CA PHE A 59 -7.54 23.32 -1.44
C PHE A 59 -8.35 24.60 -1.24
N ASP A 60 -9.63 24.46 -0.92
CA ASP A 60 -10.43 25.58 -0.51
C ASP A 60 -10.04 25.97 0.91
N LEU A 61 -9.04 26.86 1.01
CA LEU A 61 -8.60 27.43 2.28
C LEU A 61 -9.71 28.25 2.95
N SER A 62 -10.72 28.71 2.21
CA SER A 62 -11.81 29.49 2.77
C SER A 62 -12.81 28.64 3.55
N GLU A 63 -13.01 27.38 3.16
CA GLU A 63 -13.81 26.41 3.92
C GLU A 63 -13.09 26.01 5.22
N LEU A 64 -11.77 25.79 5.17
CA LEU A 64 -10.95 25.53 6.36
C LEU A 64 -10.91 26.75 7.31
N GLU A 65 -10.74 27.96 6.78
CA GLU A 65 -10.82 29.19 7.56
C GLU A 65 -12.21 29.37 8.19
N GLN A 66 -13.27 29.02 7.47
CA GLN A 66 -14.64 29.06 7.99
C GLN A 66 -14.88 28.00 9.08
N GLU A 67 -14.37 26.78 8.90
CA GLU A 67 -14.39 25.74 9.93
C GLU A 67 -13.61 26.16 11.18
N MET A 68 -12.41 26.74 11.02
CA MET A 68 -11.62 27.28 12.13
C MET A 68 -12.30 28.48 12.81
N SER A 69 -12.99 29.31 12.05
CA SER A 69 -13.78 30.44 12.58
C SER A 69 -15.01 29.98 13.35
N ASN A 70 -15.54 28.80 13.01
CA ASN A 70 -16.66 28.15 13.67
C ASN A 70 -16.24 27.30 14.89
N LEU A 71 -14.93 27.11 15.13
CA LEU A 71 -14.45 26.54 16.37
C LEU A 71 -14.74 27.53 17.52
N PRO A 72 -15.42 27.11 18.58
CA PRO A 72 -15.77 28.01 19.67
C PRO A 72 -14.51 28.50 20.37
N ALA A 73 -14.25 29.82 20.29
CA ALA A 73 -13.12 30.48 20.94
C ALA A 73 -13.14 30.42 22.49
N SER A 74 -14.20 29.85 23.07
CA SER A 74 -14.39 29.67 24.51
C SER A 74 -15.54 28.70 24.73
N TYR A 75 -15.34 27.68 25.55
CA TYR A 75 -16.40 26.77 26.02
C TYR A 75 -17.40 27.58 26.87
N ALA A 76 -18.49 28.04 26.26
CA ALA A 76 -19.62 28.62 26.97
C ALA A 76 -20.67 27.50 27.21
N PRO A 77 -21.19 27.33 28.45
CA PRO A 77 -22.13 26.26 28.73
C PRO A 77 -23.48 26.54 28.05
N PRO A 78 -24.06 25.57 27.33
CA PRO A 78 -25.27 25.79 26.55
C PRO A 78 -26.49 25.58 27.43
N PHE A 79 -26.99 26.64 28.06
CA PHE A 79 -28.36 26.64 28.56
C PHE A 79 -29.02 27.97 28.24
N SER A 80 -29.92 27.97 27.25
CA SER A 80 -31.20 28.68 27.25
C SER A 80 -31.87 28.62 25.87
N ALA A 81 -32.59 27.55 25.56
CA ALA A 81 -33.79 27.62 24.71
C ALA A 81 -34.66 26.37 24.89
N PRO A 82 -35.97 26.50 25.18
CA PRO A 82 -36.85 25.37 25.39
C PRO A 82 -37.56 24.97 24.09
N GLY A 83 -37.58 23.68 23.81
CA GLY A 83 -38.66 23.08 23.03
C GLY A 83 -38.23 22.37 21.75
N THR A 84 -37.86 21.09 21.89
CA THR A 84 -38.19 20.02 20.93
C THR A 84 -37.97 18.66 21.60
N SER A 85 -38.84 17.71 21.29
CA SER A 85 -39.12 16.47 22.02
C SER A 85 -38.12 15.33 21.77
N MET A 86 -36.84 15.63 21.79
CA MET A 86 -35.76 14.65 21.96
C MET A 86 -35.05 15.05 23.24
N SER A 87 -34.79 14.12 24.15
CA SER A 87 -34.05 14.49 25.35
C SER A 87 -32.70 15.06 24.91
N SER A 88 -32.36 16.26 25.39
CA SER A 88 -31.10 16.92 25.06
C SER A 88 -29.90 16.02 25.37
N GLU A 89 -30.06 15.07 26.29
CA GLU A 89 -29.09 14.02 26.61
C GLU A 89 -28.93 12.98 25.49
N GLU A 90 -29.98 12.49 24.84
CA GLU A 90 -29.86 11.54 23.72
C GLU A 90 -29.21 12.20 22.49
N THR A 91 -29.49 13.48 22.24
CA THR A 91 -28.84 14.23 21.16
C THR A 91 -27.36 14.47 21.50
N LEU A 92 -27.04 14.84 22.74
CA LEU A 92 -25.65 14.98 23.20
C LEU A 92 -24.89 13.66 23.17
N LEU A 93 -25.50 12.55 23.58
CA LEU A 93 -24.89 11.21 23.55
C LEU A 93 -24.65 10.74 22.10
N SER A 94 -25.57 11.04 21.17
CA SER A 94 -25.33 10.76 19.73
C SER A 94 -24.20 11.62 19.14
N MET A 95 -24.07 12.88 19.55
CA MET A 95 -22.99 13.77 19.12
C MET A 95 -21.65 13.42 19.78
N LEU A 96 -21.67 12.96 21.04
CA LEU A 96 -20.50 12.47 21.77
C LEU A 96 -19.97 11.14 21.23
N ASN A 97 -20.82 10.30 20.64
CA ASN A 97 -20.37 9.08 19.96
C ASN A 97 -19.70 9.37 18.61
N GLY A 98 -20.07 10.46 17.93
CA GLY A 98 -19.44 10.90 16.68
C GLY A 98 -18.23 11.84 16.87
N LEU A 99 -18.13 12.52 18.01
CA LEU A 99 -17.04 13.45 18.32
C LEU A 99 -15.65 12.81 18.25
N PRO A 100 -15.40 11.60 18.79
CA PRO A 100 -14.09 10.96 18.75
C PRO A 100 -13.61 10.75 17.32
N THR A 101 -14.49 10.26 16.44
CA THR A 101 -14.16 9.98 15.04
C THR A 101 -14.00 11.25 14.22
N ALA A 102 -14.86 12.25 14.43
CA ALA A 102 -14.76 13.54 13.73
C ALA A 102 -13.52 14.35 14.17
N LEU A 103 -13.19 14.35 15.47
CA LEU A 103 -11.97 14.98 15.99
C LEU A 103 -10.71 14.25 15.53
N GLN A 104 -10.76 12.92 15.45
CA GLN A 104 -9.67 12.12 14.89
C GLN A 104 -9.45 12.46 13.42
N ALA A 105 -10.50 12.46 12.60
CA ALA A 105 -10.42 12.83 11.19
C ALA A 105 -9.93 14.27 10.97
N GLY A 106 -10.40 15.22 11.78
CA GLY A 106 -9.90 16.61 11.76
C GLY A 106 -8.43 16.72 12.16
N GLY A 107 -7.99 15.95 13.16
CA GLY A 107 -6.60 15.88 13.58
C GLY A 107 -5.69 15.26 12.52
N GLU A 108 -6.14 14.21 11.84
CA GLU A 108 -5.45 13.59 10.70
C GLU A 108 -5.32 14.57 9.55
N ARG A 109 -6.41 15.24 9.16
CA ARG A 109 -6.40 16.28 8.11
C ARG A 109 -5.42 17.41 8.42
N MET A 110 -5.39 17.89 9.66
CA MET A 110 -4.46 18.95 10.07
C MET A 110 -3.00 18.52 9.94
N ARG A 111 -2.64 17.30 10.35
CA ARG A 111 -1.28 16.75 10.18
C ARG A 111 -0.92 16.60 8.70
N THR A 112 -1.87 16.17 7.88
CA THR A 112 -1.68 16.02 6.43
C THR A 112 -1.46 17.38 5.76
N LEU A 113 -2.21 18.42 6.14
CA LEU A 113 -2.00 19.78 5.66
C LEU A 113 -0.69 20.40 6.15
N GLU A 114 -0.31 20.16 7.40
CA GLU A 114 0.99 20.57 7.95
C GLU A 114 2.14 19.95 7.15
N ALA A 115 2.08 18.64 6.89
CA ALA A 115 3.05 17.96 6.06
C ALA A 115 3.13 18.57 4.65
N LEU A 116 1.98 18.82 4.00
CA LEU A 116 1.95 19.45 2.69
C LEU A 116 2.62 20.83 2.70
N ALA A 117 2.31 21.66 3.70
CA ALA A 117 2.90 22.99 3.84
C ALA A 117 4.43 22.93 4.02
N LEU A 118 4.92 21.97 4.79
CA LEU A 118 6.36 21.75 4.99
C LEU A 118 7.05 21.27 3.71
N VAL A 119 6.46 20.32 2.97
CA VAL A 119 6.98 19.86 1.67
C VAL A 119 7.01 21.02 0.67
N ALA A 120 5.91 21.78 0.54
CA ALA A 120 5.84 22.95 -0.33
C ALA A 120 6.90 24.01 0.03
N ARG A 121 7.11 24.27 1.34
CA ARG A 121 8.13 25.19 1.83
C ARG A 121 9.54 24.74 1.43
N LEU A 122 9.87 23.45 1.55
CA LEU A 122 11.16 22.93 1.09
C LEU A 122 11.35 23.16 -0.41
N HIS A 123 10.35 22.87 -1.23
CA HIS A 123 10.42 23.09 -2.67
C HIS A 123 10.63 24.56 -3.04
N VAL A 124 9.93 25.48 -2.38
CA VAL A 124 10.09 26.92 -2.60
C VAL A 124 11.49 27.38 -2.23
N VAL A 125 12.05 26.89 -1.11
CA VAL A 125 13.42 27.24 -0.70
C VAL A 125 14.45 26.68 -1.68
N SER A 126 14.31 25.42 -2.09
CA SER A 126 15.20 24.79 -3.08
C SER A 126 15.13 25.46 -4.45
N ALA A 127 13.94 25.87 -4.89
CA ALA A 127 13.74 26.64 -6.11
C ALA A 127 14.44 28.00 -6.02
N ARG A 128 14.22 28.77 -4.94
CA ARG A 128 14.90 30.06 -4.73
C ARG A 128 16.43 29.91 -4.70
N GLY A 129 16.93 28.86 -4.06
CA GLY A 129 18.36 28.54 -4.03
C GLY A 129 18.97 28.35 -5.42
N SER A 130 18.17 27.88 -6.38
CA SER A 130 18.59 27.67 -7.77
C SER A 130 18.71 28.97 -8.59
N PHE A 131 18.12 30.08 -8.10
CA PHE A 131 18.15 31.39 -8.77
C PHE A 131 18.92 32.40 -7.93
N THR A 132 20.16 32.70 -8.33
CA THR A 132 21.05 33.65 -7.64
C THR A 132 20.44 35.05 -7.45
N GLN A 133 19.53 35.45 -8.33
CA GLN A 133 18.82 36.74 -8.31
C GLN A 133 17.71 36.82 -7.25
N LEU A 134 17.22 35.68 -6.75
CA LEU A 134 16.16 35.58 -5.75
C LEU A 134 16.70 35.30 -4.34
N GLN A 135 18.02 35.26 -4.18
CA GLN A 135 18.68 35.13 -2.88
C GLN A 135 18.64 36.49 -2.17
N SER A 136 17.65 36.68 -1.28
CA SER A 136 17.54 37.84 -0.37
C SER A 136 18.36 37.65 0.91
N ASP A 137 18.64 38.74 1.65
CA ASP A 137 19.36 38.70 2.94
C ASP A 137 18.63 37.91 4.05
N GLU A 138 17.29 37.79 3.99
CA GLU A 138 16.50 36.91 4.87
C GLU A 138 16.40 35.49 4.30
N GLN A 139 17.53 34.78 4.22
CA GLN A 139 17.55 33.37 3.86
C GLN A 139 17.03 32.51 5.01
N THR A 140 16.16 31.55 4.69
CA THR A 140 15.81 30.44 5.59
C THR A 140 17.12 29.81 6.07
N THR A 141 17.38 29.83 7.37
CA THR A 141 18.66 29.35 7.90
C THR A 141 18.77 27.84 7.70
N HIS A 142 20.01 27.33 7.65
CA HIS A 142 20.24 25.89 7.59
C HIS A 142 19.57 25.16 8.75
N GLU A 143 19.58 25.75 9.95
CA GLU A 143 18.89 25.22 11.14
C GLU A 143 17.36 25.09 10.94
N GLN A 144 16.73 26.07 10.28
CA GLN A 144 15.31 25.99 9.95
C GLN A 144 15.01 24.89 8.92
N LEU A 145 15.89 24.68 7.95
CA LEU A 145 15.74 23.60 6.97
C LEU A 145 15.87 22.22 7.61
N GLU A 146 16.82 22.03 8.51
CA GLU A 146 16.98 20.77 9.24
C GLU A 146 15.80 20.52 10.20
N THR A 147 15.25 21.58 10.80
CA THR A 147 14.01 21.48 11.62
C THR A 147 12.84 20.99 10.77
N ILE A 148 12.63 21.57 9.58
CA ILE A 148 11.57 21.14 8.66
C ILE A 148 11.75 19.67 8.24
N LYS A 149 12.98 19.26 7.91
CA LYS A 149 13.26 17.85 7.56
C LYS A 149 12.96 16.91 8.73
N GLN A 150 13.30 17.30 9.96
CA GLN A 150 13.03 16.50 11.15
C GLN A 150 11.52 16.35 11.40
N GLU A 151 10.75 17.43 11.26
CA GLU A 151 9.28 17.38 11.34
C GLU A 151 8.69 16.49 10.24
N LEU A 152 9.19 16.58 9.01
CA LEU A 152 8.78 15.70 7.92
C LEU A 152 9.13 14.24 8.17
N HIS A 153 10.28 13.93 8.76
CA HIS A 153 10.59 12.56 9.19
C HIS A 153 9.60 12.04 10.22
N GLN A 154 9.18 12.89 11.17
CA GLN A 154 8.17 12.51 12.16
C GLN A 154 6.79 12.27 11.52
N LEU A 155 6.38 13.12 10.57
CA LEU A 155 5.08 13.01 9.88
C LEU A 155 5.05 11.90 8.82
N SER A 156 6.19 11.59 8.21
CA SER A 156 6.30 10.52 7.22
C SER A 156 6.46 9.14 7.85
N GLY A 157 7.00 9.04 9.07
CA GLY A 157 7.32 7.76 9.68
C GLY A 157 8.28 6.97 8.78
N GLU A 158 7.95 5.71 8.48
CA GLU A 158 8.78 4.86 7.61
C GLU A 158 8.98 5.43 6.20
N TRP A 159 8.02 6.22 5.69
CA TRP A 159 8.08 6.81 4.34
C TRP A 159 9.19 7.85 4.15
N GLY A 160 9.80 8.32 5.24
CA GLY A 160 10.94 9.22 5.26
C GLY A 160 12.30 8.53 5.34
N HIS A 161 12.39 7.19 5.32
CA HIS A 161 13.66 6.49 5.49
C HIS A 161 14.36 6.25 4.16
N LYS A 162 15.50 6.92 3.95
CA LYS A 162 16.32 6.79 2.72
C LYS A 162 16.69 5.34 2.38
N LYS A 163 16.92 4.49 3.40
CA LYS A 163 17.28 3.07 3.24
C LYS A 163 16.26 2.29 2.40
N LEU A 164 14.98 2.67 2.44
CA LEU A 164 13.91 1.98 1.74
C LEU A 164 13.91 2.27 0.23
N LEU A 165 14.56 3.36 -0.18
CA LEU A 165 14.75 3.74 -1.58
C LEU A 165 15.96 3.04 -2.23
N GLU A 166 16.80 2.38 -1.43
CA GLU A 166 18.01 1.74 -1.93
C GLU A 166 17.65 0.47 -2.71
N THR A 167 17.94 0.49 -4.01
CA THR A 167 17.70 -0.64 -4.93
C THR A 167 18.79 -1.71 -4.86
N ILE A 168 19.87 -1.46 -4.11
CA ILE A 168 21.00 -2.35 -3.94
C ILE A 168 21.23 -2.58 -2.45
N LEU A 169 21.48 -3.83 -2.07
CA LEU A 169 21.89 -4.17 -0.71
C LEU A 169 23.27 -3.61 -0.40
N THR A 170 23.46 -3.10 0.82
CA THR A 170 24.80 -2.69 1.23
C THR A 170 25.73 -3.91 1.32
N ALA A 171 27.03 -3.72 1.07
CA ALA A 171 28.00 -4.81 1.15
C ALA A 171 27.99 -5.52 2.52
N SER A 172 27.76 -4.77 3.60
CA SER A 172 27.66 -5.32 4.96
C SER A 172 26.42 -6.19 5.15
N GLU A 173 25.25 -5.76 4.67
CA GLU A 173 24.01 -6.55 4.78
C GLU A 173 24.12 -7.85 3.98
N ARG A 174 24.70 -7.75 2.78
CA ARG A 174 24.93 -8.92 1.93
C ARG A 174 25.88 -9.90 2.58
N GLN A 175 27.02 -9.43 3.09
CA GLN A 175 27.98 -10.27 3.79
C GLN A 175 27.35 -10.96 5.00
N GLN A 176 26.55 -10.24 5.80
CA GLN A 176 25.87 -10.83 6.94
C GLN A 176 24.89 -11.95 6.52
N LEU A 177 24.10 -11.73 5.46
CA LEU A 177 23.20 -12.76 4.93
C LEU A 177 23.98 -13.96 4.37
N GLU A 178 25.08 -13.73 3.66
CA GLU A 178 25.96 -14.77 3.12
C GLU A 178 26.64 -15.58 4.24
N GLU A 179 27.01 -14.95 5.35
CA GLU A 179 27.56 -15.64 6.53
C GLU A 179 26.49 -16.50 7.22
N MET A 180 25.28 -15.96 7.45
CA MET A 180 24.17 -16.71 8.07
C MET A 180 23.74 -17.91 7.23
N THR A 181 23.59 -17.71 5.93
CA THR A 181 23.25 -18.79 4.99
C THR A 181 24.37 -19.80 4.86
N GLY A 182 25.63 -19.36 4.85
CA GLY A 182 26.79 -20.24 4.88
C GLY A 182 26.81 -21.19 6.08
N LEU A 183 26.45 -20.71 7.28
CA LEU A 183 26.34 -21.55 8.48
C LEU A 183 25.25 -22.62 8.35
N LEU A 184 24.06 -22.24 7.88
CA LEU A 184 22.95 -23.18 7.64
C LEU A 184 23.29 -24.21 6.58
N HIS A 185 23.86 -23.76 5.46
CA HIS A 185 24.24 -24.63 4.34
C HIS A 185 25.36 -25.59 4.74
N HIS A 186 26.28 -25.15 5.59
CA HIS A 186 27.30 -26.04 6.15
C HIS A 186 26.68 -27.10 7.05
N ALA A 187 25.72 -26.73 7.91
CA ALA A 187 25.01 -27.68 8.76
C ALA A 187 24.24 -28.75 7.96
N LEU A 188 23.69 -28.36 6.79
CA LEU A 188 23.03 -29.28 5.86
C LEU A 188 24.01 -30.17 5.09
N SER A 189 25.22 -29.69 4.81
CA SER A 189 26.24 -30.44 4.07
C SER A 189 26.87 -31.59 4.85
N ILE A 190 26.76 -31.57 6.17
CA ILE A 190 27.29 -32.62 7.05
C ILE A 190 26.32 -33.81 6.99
N GLU A 191 26.84 -34.99 6.64
CA GLU A 191 26.11 -36.27 6.63
C GLU A 191 25.70 -36.65 8.07
N ASN A 192 24.59 -36.09 8.52
CA ASN A 192 23.92 -36.41 9.78
C ASN A 192 22.48 -36.81 9.46
N GLU A 193 22.08 -38.06 9.72
CA GLU A 193 20.77 -38.60 9.35
C GLU A 193 19.62 -37.78 9.96
N ASP A 194 19.79 -37.24 11.18
CA ASP A 194 18.69 -36.67 11.96
C ASP A 194 18.51 -35.14 11.83
N LEU A 195 19.28 -34.46 10.96
CA LEU A 195 19.26 -32.99 10.78
C LEU A 195 19.41 -32.15 12.07
N THR A 196 19.87 -32.74 13.18
CA THR A 196 19.97 -32.08 14.49
C THR A 196 20.86 -30.85 14.49
N LEU A 197 21.99 -30.91 13.77
CA LEU A 197 22.89 -29.76 13.64
C LEU A 197 22.23 -28.58 12.92
N PHE A 198 21.41 -28.86 11.89
CA PHE A 198 20.65 -27.82 11.20
C PHE A 198 19.62 -27.19 12.13
N GLN A 199 18.93 -28.01 12.93
CA GLN A 199 17.98 -27.54 13.94
C GLN A 199 18.65 -26.65 14.99
N GLU A 200 19.81 -27.05 15.54
CA GLU A 200 20.54 -26.23 16.51
C GLU A 200 21.01 -24.90 15.92
N VAL A 201 21.51 -24.90 14.68
CA VAL A 201 22.02 -23.69 14.02
C VAL A 201 20.88 -22.72 13.70
N ILE A 202 19.74 -23.19 13.18
CA ILE A 202 18.62 -22.30 12.88
C ILE A 202 18.03 -21.69 14.14
N GLU A 203 17.88 -22.45 15.23
CA GLU A 203 17.41 -21.92 16.51
C GLU A 203 18.37 -20.86 17.06
N GLN A 204 19.68 -21.14 17.08
CA GLN A 204 20.69 -20.20 17.56
C GLN A 204 20.73 -18.91 16.74
N LEU A 205 20.57 -19.01 15.42
CA LEU A 205 20.50 -17.85 14.54
C LEU A 205 19.30 -16.98 14.91
N PHE A 206 18.11 -17.54 15.02
CA PHE A 206 16.89 -16.78 15.33
C PHE A 206 16.86 -16.26 16.77
N ASP A 207 17.40 -16.97 17.75
CA ASP A 207 17.54 -16.49 19.13
C ASP A 207 18.52 -15.32 19.25
N GLY A 208 19.51 -15.22 18.36
CA GLY A 208 20.44 -14.10 18.28
C GLY A 208 19.84 -12.84 17.64
N LEU A 209 18.68 -12.93 16.99
CA LEU A 209 18.05 -11.82 16.28
C LEU A 209 17.12 -11.00 17.17
N LYS A 210 17.04 -9.70 16.87
CA LYS A 210 16.10 -8.80 17.53
C LYS A 210 14.67 -9.29 17.28
N GLU A 211 13.88 -9.40 18.35
CA GLU A 211 12.48 -9.87 18.28
C GLU A 211 12.32 -11.27 17.65
N LYS A 212 13.41 -12.05 17.54
CA LYS A 212 13.48 -13.35 16.86
C LYS A 212 13.01 -13.30 15.41
N GLN A 213 13.31 -12.20 14.71
CA GLN A 213 12.89 -11.97 13.33
C GLN A 213 14.08 -11.63 12.43
N LEU A 214 14.08 -12.20 11.22
CA LEU A 214 15.06 -11.89 10.18
C LEU A 214 14.37 -11.08 9.08
N VAL A 215 14.81 -9.85 8.85
CA VAL A 215 14.28 -9.00 7.76
C VAL A 215 15.23 -9.08 6.57
N ILE A 216 14.72 -9.52 5.42
CA ILE A 216 15.47 -9.71 4.18
C ILE A 216 14.83 -8.88 3.07
N SER A 217 15.61 -8.08 2.35
CA SER A 217 15.10 -7.36 1.17
C SER A 217 14.94 -8.29 -0.02
N THR A 218 13.89 -8.12 -0.82
CA THR A 218 13.70 -8.90 -2.07
C THR A 218 14.81 -8.65 -3.09
N ASN A 219 15.53 -7.52 -2.99
CA ASN A 219 16.68 -7.25 -3.84
C ASN A 219 17.82 -8.27 -3.65
N TRP A 220 17.81 -9.08 -2.58
CA TRP A 220 18.75 -10.20 -2.44
C TRP A 220 18.58 -11.27 -3.53
N LEU A 221 17.40 -11.36 -4.15
CA LEU A 221 17.12 -12.26 -5.28
C LEU A 221 17.71 -11.75 -6.60
N LYS A 222 17.95 -10.44 -6.72
CA LYS A 222 18.49 -9.85 -7.94
C LYS A 222 19.99 -10.14 -8.02
N GLU A 223 20.42 -10.79 -9.09
CA GLU A 223 21.84 -10.83 -9.44
C GLU A 223 22.34 -9.42 -9.70
N ASN A 224 23.62 -9.15 -9.40
CA ASN A 224 24.21 -7.83 -9.53
C ASN A 224 24.01 -7.29 -10.95
N ALA A 225 22.96 -6.50 -11.16
CA ALA A 225 22.94 -5.60 -12.29
C ALA A 225 24.03 -4.57 -11.96
N GLU A 226 25.08 -4.57 -12.77
CA GLU A 226 26.00 -3.44 -12.83
C GLU A 226 25.16 -2.22 -13.21
N SER A 227 24.61 -1.53 -12.22
CA SER A 227 24.09 -0.19 -12.42
C SER A 227 25.31 0.63 -12.78
N GLY A 228 25.50 0.85 -14.09
CA GLY A 228 26.54 1.73 -14.59
C GLY A 228 26.44 3.02 -13.78
N GLU A 229 27.50 3.31 -13.03
CA GLU A 229 27.65 4.60 -12.37
C GLU A 229 27.72 5.64 -13.48
N THR A 230 26.57 6.15 -13.91
CA THR A 230 26.52 7.39 -14.66
C THR A 230 26.96 8.46 -13.68
N GLY A 231 28.25 8.78 -13.73
CA GLY A 231 28.80 9.95 -13.07
C GLY A 231 27.96 11.14 -13.49
N THR A 232 27.13 11.63 -12.58
CA THR A 232 26.23 12.75 -12.86
C THR A 232 26.58 13.84 -11.87
N GLU A 233 26.98 14.99 -12.43
CA GLU A 233 27.20 16.22 -11.67
C GLU A 233 25.95 16.58 -10.88
N SER A 234 26.11 17.30 -9.76
CA SER A 234 25.00 17.81 -8.96
C SER A 234 24.05 18.65 -9.83
N VAL A 235 22.97 18.04 -10.30
CA VAL A 235 21.97 18.70 -11.14
C VAL A 235 21.24 19.74 -10.29
N SER A 236 21.09 20.96 -10.81
CA SER A 236 20.29 22.03 -10.16
C SER A 236 18.88 21.51 -9.85
N TYR A 237 18.29 21.92 -8.71
CA TYR A 237 16.96 21.47 -8.29
C TYR A 237 15.88 21.70 -9.37
N VAL A 238 15.97 22.78 -10.15
CA VAL A 238 15.03 23.03 -11.25
C VAL A 238 15.16 21.97 -12.35
N ASN A 239 16.39 21.59 -12.70
CA ASN A 239 16.65 20.56 -13.71
C ASN A 239 16.21 19.18 -13.21
N GLN A 240 16.31 18.92 -11.90
CA GLN A 240 15.77 17.73 -11.26
C GLN A 240 14.25 17.63 -11.43
N ILE A 241 13.51 18.71 -11.14
CA ILE A 241 12.05 18.75 -11.34
C ILE A 241 11.68 18.61 -12.83
N VAL A 242 12.43 19.26 -13.73
CA VAL A 242 12.20 19.11 -15.18
C VAL A 242 12.40 17.67 -15.65
N ALA A 243 13.40 16.96 -15.11
CA ALA A 243 13.64 15.55 -15.43
C ALA A 243 12.54 14.62 -14.88
N VAL A 244 11.96 14.95 -13.72
CA VAL A 244 10.80 14.24 -13.20
C VAL A 244 9.57 14.43 -14.09
N CYS A 245 9.38 15.65 -14.59
CA CYS A 245 8.23 16.02 -15.43
C CYS A 245 8.43 15.70 -16.92
N SER A 246 9.57 15.16 -17.34
CA SER A 246 9.80 14.87 -18.75
C SER A 246 9.22 13.50 -19.16
N ASP A 247 8.61 13.47 -20.34
CA ASP A 247 8.02 12.28 -20.96
C ASP A 247 9.06 11.37 -21.63
N GLU A 248 10.31 11.38 -21.15
CA GLU A 248 11.38 10.63 -21.82
C GLU A 248 11.15 9.11 -21.74
N PRO A 249 11.33 8.37 -22.85
CA PRO A 249 11.22 6.91 -22.87
C PRO A 249 12.32 6.31 -21.99
N GLY A 250 11.93 5.79 -20.82
CA GLY A 250 12.85 5.32 -19.78
C GLY A 250 12.46 5.75 -18.36
N ASN A 251 11.49 6.66 -18.23
CA ASN A 251 10.94 7.04 -16.92
C ASN A 251 10.10 5.89 -16.33
N THR A 252 10.75 5.01 -15.56
CA THR A 252 10.12 3.87 -14.85
C THR A 252 9.16 4.32 -13.75
N SER A 253 9.12 5.62 -13.45
CA SER A 253 8.21 6.15 -12.44
C SER A 253 6.77 6.17 -12.93
N ARG A 254 6.41 5.91 -14.20
CA ARG A 254 4.99 5.89 -14.60
C ARG A 254 4.25 4.68 -14.06
N ILE A 255 2.96 4.85 -13.74
CA ILE A 255 2.09 3.72 -13.41
C ILE A 255 2.13 2.73 -14.59
N PRO A 256 2.50 1.46 -14.34
CA PRO A 256 2.55 0.47 -15.41
C PRO A 256 1.15 0.23 -15.96
N THR A 257 1.00 0.29 -17.27
CA THR A 257 -0.22 -0.19 -17.93
C THR A 257 -0.16 -1.71 -17.94
N LEU A 258 -1.02 -2.34 -17.13
CA LEU A 258 -1.12 -3.79 -17.08
C LEU A 258 -1.69 -4.32 -18.41
N SER A 259 -1.06 -5.37 -18.93
CA SER A 259 -1.55 -6.12 -20.08
C SER A 259 -2.79 -6.93 -19.72
N GLU A 260 -3.59 -7.29 -20.72
CA GLU A 260 -4.76 -8.17 -20.53
C GLU A 260 -4.38 -9.51 -19.90
N ALA A 261 -3.17 -10.01 -20.20
CA ALA A 261 -2.66 -11.25 -19.62
C ALA A 261 -2.35 -11.11 -18.12
N GLU A 262 -1.76 -9.97 -17.70
CA GLU A 262 -1.50 -9.67 -16.29
C GLU A 262 -2.81 -9.51 -15.52
N ILE A 263 -3.75 -8.74 -16.07
CA ILE A 263 -5.09 -8.57 -15.48
C ILE A 263 -5.80 -9.92 -15.33
N PHE A 264 -5.69 -10.80 -16.33
CA PHE A 264 -6.29 -12.13 -16.26
C PHE A 264 -5.66 -13.01 -15.17
N GLN A 265 -4.33 -12.96 -14.99
CA GLN A 265 -3.69 -13.68 -13.89
C GLN A 265 -4.08 -13.09 -12.54
N ASP A 266 -4.09 -11.77 -12.40
CA ASP A 266 -4.53 -11.11 -11.17
C ASP A 266 -5.96 -11.47 -10.82
N ALA A 267 -6.87 -11.53 -11.80
CA ALA A 267 -8.26 -11.94 -11.60
C ALA A 267 -8.37 -13.39 -11.09
N LYS A 268 -7.55 -14.30 -11.60
CA LYS A 268 -7.53 -15.70 -11.17
C LYS A 268 -6.96 -15.85 -9.75
N ASP A 269 -5.94 -15.07 -9.43
CA ASP A 269 -5.29 -15.13 -8.14
C ASP A 269 -6.17 -14.49 -7.06
N ILE A 270 -6.69 -13.30 -7.33
CA ILE A 270 -7.55 -12.61 -6.37
C ILE A 270 -8.85 -13.36 -6.11
N GLY A 271 -9.38 -14.09 -7.10
CA GLY A 271 -10.60 -14.89 -6.93
C GLY A 271 -10.52 -15.95 -5.83
N ARG A 272 -9.30 -16.31 -5.39
CA ARG A 272 -9.03 -17.28 -4.31
C ARG A 272 -8.69 -16.62 -2.98
N ASP A 273 -8.62 -15.30 -2.97
CA ASP A 273 -8.01 -14.50 -1.93
C ASP A 273 -9.01 -13.55 -1.27
N GLU A 274 -8.62 -13.05 -0.10
CA GLU A 274 -9.34 -12.01 0.64
C GLU A 274 -8.41 -10.82 0.86
N LEU A 275 -8.96 -9.61 0.82
CA LEU A 275 -8.26 -8.38 1.14
C LEU A 275 -8.82 -7.72 2.40
N LEU A 276 -7.96 -7.01 3.12
CA LEU A 276 -8.29 -6.05 4.17
C LEU A 276 -7.83 -4.67 3.71
N ILE A 277 -8.75 -3.86 3.22
CA ILE A 277 -8.49 -2.50 2.73
C ILE A 277 -8.79 -1.53 3.87
N ASN A 278 -7.76 -0.90 4.45
CA ASN A 278 -7.90 -0.04 5.64
C ASN A 278 -8.69 -0.69 6.81
N GLY A 279 -8.62 -2.01 6.92
CA GLY A 279 -9.35 -2.81 7.91
C GLY A 279 -10.72 -3.33 7.46
N GLU A 280 -11.24 -2.89 6.31
CA GLU A 280 -12.47 -3.41 5.72
C GLU A 280 -12.21 -4.66 4.87
N ARG A 281 -12.96 -5.72 5.13
CA ARG A 281 -12.80 -7.00 4.43
C ARG A 281 -13.50 -6.99 3.08
N VAL A 282 -12.76 -7.37 2.03
CA VAL A 282 -13.26 -7.56 0.68
C VAL A 282 -12.89 -8.95 0.19
N GLU A 283 -13.91 -9.76 -0.12
CA GLU A 283 -13.71 -11.09 -0.70
C GLU A 283 -13.43 -10.99 -2.20
N GLY A 284 -12.36 -11.64 -2.66
CA GLY A 284 -12.01 -11.66 -4.07
C GLY A 284 -12.96 -12.52 -4.93
N THR A 285 -13.77 -13.38 -4.31
CA THR A 285 -14.87 -14.14 -4.94
C THR A 285 -15.91 -13.23 -5.61
N ARG A 286 -15.97 -11.95 -5.23
CA ARG A 286 -16.81 -10.91 -5.86
C ARG A 286 -16.36 -10.54 -7.27
N GLY A 287 -15.17 -10.97 -7.69
CA GLY A 287 -14.58 -10.71 -9.00
C GLY A 287 -13.58 -9.55 -8.98
N TYR A 288 -12.66 -9.56 -9.95
CA TYR A 288 -11.58 -8.58 -10.08
C TYR A 288 -12.09 -7.14 -10.09
N ASP A 289 -13.06 -6.83 -10.94
CA ASP A 289 -13.61 -5.48 -11.07
C ASP A 289 -14.21 -4.97 -9.75
N ALA A 290 -14.91 -5.84 -9.00
CA ALA A 290 -15.49 -5.46 -7.71
C ALA A 290 -14.43 -5.17 -6.63
N VAL A 291 -13.27 -5.84 -6.70
CA VAL A 291 -12.13 -5.58 -5.81
C VAL A 291 -11.45 -4.26 -6.21
N VAL A 292 -11.25 -4.03 -7.50
CA VAL A 292 -10.70 -2.77 -8.03
C VAL A 292 -11.60 -1.59 -7.67
N ASP A 293 -12.92 -1.74 -7.81
CA ASP A 293 -13.90 -0.71 -7.44
C ASP A 293 -13.85 -0.42 -5.93
N ALA A 294 -13.68 -1.44 -5.08
CA ALA A 294 -13.53 -1.25 -3.64
C ALA A 294 -12.24 -0.52 -3.26
N LEU A 295 -11.11 -0.88 -3.90
CA LEU A 295 -9.84 -0.18 -3.73
C LEU A 295 -9.93 1.27 -4.23
N GLN A 296 -10.54 1.50 -5.38
CA GLN A 296 -10.75 2.83 -5.95
C GLN A 296 -11.63 3.68 -5.01
N HIS A 297 -12.73 3.13 -4.50
CA HIS A 297 -13.62 3.84 -3.60
C HIS A 297 -12.90 4.26 -2.31
N GLU A 298 -12.08 3.38 -1.73
CA GLU A 298 -11.28 3.74 -0.55
C GLU A 298 -10.23 4.82 -0.86
N LEU A 299 -9.57 4.76 -2.02
CA LEU A 299 -8.64 5.81 -2.46
C LEU A 299 -9.35 7.16 -2.63
N GLU A 300 -10.54 7.17 -3.23
CA GLU A 300 -11.38 8.37 -3.38
C GLU A 300 -11.75 8.93 -2.01
N LEU A 301 -12.13 8.06 -1.08
CA LEU A 301 -12.49 8.43 0.29
C LEU A 301 -11.30 8.98 1.09
N VAL A 302 -10.13 8.35 0.98
CA VAL A 302 -8.89 8.82 1.59
C VAL A 302 -8.52 10.21 1.08
N LEU A 303 -8.60 10.46 -0.24
CA LEU A 303 -8.34 11.79 -0.81
C LEU A 303 -9.40 12.82 -0.43
N ALA A 304 -10.68 12.48 -0.59
CA ALA A 304 -11.79 13.39 -0.36
C ALA A 304 -11.79 13.90 1.09
N ARG A 305 -11.48 13.03 2.06
CA ARG A 305 -11.32 13.41 3.48
C ARG A 305 -10.27 14.51 3.67
N GLN A 306 -9.17 14.50 2.93
CA GLN A 306 -8.12 15.52 3.07
C GLN A 306 -8.56 16.89 2.56
N VAL A 307 -9.38 16.91 1.52
CA VAL A 307 -9.90 18.14 0.92
C VAL A 307 -11.25 18.58 1.51
N GLY A 308 -11.75 17.88 2.53
CA GLY A 308 -13.05 18.20 3.17
C GLY A 308 -14.27 17.86 2.32
N LYS A 309 -14.11 17.00 1.30
CA LYS A 309 -15.16 16.63 0.34
C LYS A 309 -15.64 15.20 0.57
N THR A 310 -16.69 14.82 -0.16
CA THR A 310 -17.15 13.42 -0.22
C THR A 310 -16.59 12.71 -1.45
N PRO A 311 -16.48 11.36 -1.45
CA PRO A 311 -15.95 10.59 -2.58
C PRO A 311 -16.70 10.89 -3.90
N GLU A 312 -18.01 11.10 -3.85
CA GLU A 312 -18.86 11.37 -5.02
C GLU A 312 -18.55 12.71 -5.70
N GLN A 313 -17.83 13.59 -5.01
CA GLN A 313 -17.38 14.88 -5.53
C GLN A 313 -16.00 14.78 -6.21
N THR A 314 -15.44 13.58 -6.33
CA THR A 314 -14.17 13.32 -7.03
C THR A 314 -14.32 13.56 -8.54
N PRO A 315 -13.48 14.41 -9.16
CA PRO A 315 -13.51 14.68 -10.58
C PRO A 315 -13.25 13.40 -11.33
N MET A 316 -13.96 13.24 -12.44
CA MET A 316 -13.82 12.08 -13.30
C MET A 316 -12.37 11.84 -13.76
N ALA A 317 -11.58 12.90 -13.97
CA ALA A 317 -10.16 12.75 -14.32
C ALA A 317 -9.33 12.13 -13.18
N VAL A 318 -9.59 12.51 -11.93
CA VAL A 318 -8.93 11.96 -10.74
C VAL A 318 -9.41 10.53 -10.50
N SER A 319 -10.73 10.30 -10.58
CA SER A 319 -11.34 8.97 -10.45
C SER A 319 -10.76 7.96 -11.46
N ASN A 320 -10.61 8.34 -12.73
CA ASN A 320 -9.97 7.48 -13.76
C ASN A 320 -8.49 7.18 -13.43
N ALA A 321 -7.75 8.15 -12.89
CA ALA A 321 -6.37 7.93 -12.47
C ALA A 321 -6.31 6.99 -11.25
N LEU A 322 -7.23 7.15 -10.29
CA LEU A 322 -7.35 6.28 -9.12
C LEU A 322 -7.72 4.85 -9.48
N GLN A 323 -8.49 4.63 -10.55
CA GLN A 323 -8.72 3.28 -11.07
C GLN A 323 -7.41 2.62 -11.50
N SER A 324 -6.53 3.37 -12.20
CA SER A 324 -5.21 2.86 -12.60
C SER A 324 -4.31 2.60 -11.38
N VAL A 325 -4.39 3.45 -10.36
CA VAL A 325 -3.71 3.24 -9.07
C VAL A 325 -4.23 1.98 -8.38
N ALA A 326 -5.55 1.79 -8.32
CA ALA A 326 -6.18 0.62 -7.71
C ALA A 326 -5.75 -0.69 -8.39
N MET A 327 -5.70 -0.71 -9.73
CA MET A 327 -5.19 -1.85 -10.48
C MET A 327 -3.72 -2.13 -10.18
N ALA A 328 -2.87 -1.10 -10.13
CA ALA A 328 -1.45 -1.25 -9.82
C ALA A 328 -1.22 -1.72 -8.36
N VAL A 329 -2.02 -1.22 -7.42
CA VAL A 329 -2.04 -1.65 -6.01
C VAL A 329 -2.42 -3.12 -5.92
N LEU A 330 -3.50 -3.52 -6.62
CA LEU A 330 -3.97 -4.90 -6.62
C LEU A 330 -2.90 -5.84 -7.18
N HIS A 331 -2.35 -5.50 -8.34
CA HIS A 331 -1.26 -6.27 -8.98
C HIS A 331 -0.07 -6.47 -8.02
N ALA A 332 0.41 -5.38 -7.40
CA ALA A 332 1.53 -5.44 -6.47
C ALA A 332 1.22 -6.16 -5.14
N SER A 333 -0.06 -6.27 -4.77
CA SER A 333 -0.50 -6.92 -3.53
C SER A 333 -0.70 -8.42 -3.70
N ASN A 334 -0.85 -8.90 -4.95
CA ASN A 334 -1.26 -10.25 -5.26
C ASN A 334 -0.37 -11.30 -4.56
N ARG A 335 -1.00 -12.35 -4.02
CA ARG A 335 -0.36 -13.43 -3.26
C ARG A 335 0.63 -14.23 -4.10
N THR A 336 0.48 -14.28 -5.42
CA THR A 336 1.49 -14.87 -6.30
C THR A 336 2.80 -14.09 -6.26
N GLU A 337 2.77 -12.75 -6.31
CA GLU A 337 3.98 -11.92 -6.24
C GLU A 337 4.59 -11.94 -4.84
N SER A 338 3.78 -11.69 -3.82
CA SER A 338 4.23 -11.58 -2.42
C SER A 338 4.64 -12.93 -1.81
N GLY A 339 3.87 -13.98 -2.07
CA GLY A 339 4.17 -15.36 -1.68
C GLY A 339 5.29 -15.98 -2.50
N GLY A 340 5.39 -15.67 -3.80
CA GLY A 340 6.52 -16.09 -4.64
C GLY A 340 7.84 -15.51 -4.14
N SER A 341 7.87 -14.20 -3.89
CA SER A 341 9.06 -13.52 -3.34
C SER A 341 9.48 -14.08 -1.98
N SER A 342 8.50 -14.34 -1.10
CA SER A 342 8.77 -14.90 0.23
C SER A 342 9.30 -16.33 0.14
N TYR A 343 8.72 -17.15 -0.73
CA TYR A 343 9.17 -18.52 -0.97
C TYR A 343 10.59 -18.56 -1.53
N GLU A 344 10.90 -17.75 -2.55
CA GLU A 344 12.23 -17.72 -3.17
C GLU A 344 13.31 -17.24 -2.19
N LEU A 345 13.04 -16.19 -1.42
CA LEU A 345 13.97 -15.72 -0.39
C LEU A 345 14.20 -16.78 0.69
N LEU A 346 13.14 -17.43 1.14
CA LEU A 346 13.22 -18.46 2.16
C LEU A 346 13.94 -19.71 1.65
N ALA A 347 13.65 -20.12 0.41
CA ALA A 347 14.34 -21.23 -0.25
C ALA A 347 15.83 -20.95 -0.41
N LYS A 348 16.21 -19.74 -0.84
CA LYS A 348 17.61 -19.30 -0.93
C LYS A 348 18.30 -19.22 0.43
N PHE A 349 17.54 -18.89 1.48
CA PHE A 349 18.06 -18.79 2.84
C PHE A 349 18.30 -20.16 3.50
N LEU A 350 17.41 -21.14 3.23
CA LEU A 350 17.44 -22.45 3.87
C LEU A 350 18.09 -23.55 3.02
N SER A 351 18.16 -23.41 1.70
CA SER A 351 18.66 -24.44 0.79
C SER A 351 19.90 -23.98 0.03
N ASN A 352 20.87 -24.89 -0.06
CA ASN A 352 22.08 -24.70 -0.85
C ASN A 352 21.94 -25.17 -2.32
N HIS A 353 20.76 -25.68 -2.73
CA HIS A 353 20.45 -26.27 -4.04
C HIS A 353 21.34 -27.44 -4.52
N GLU A 354 22.49 -27.66 -3.87
CA GLU A 354 23.42 -28.78 -4.11
C GLU A 354 23.00 -30.03 -3.33
N MET A 355 22.39 -29.86 -2.15
CA MET A 355 21.92 -30.91 -1.24
C MET A 355 20.53 -30.56 -0.70
N ASN A 356 19.48 -31.12 -1.31
CA ASN A 356 18.10 -30.91 -0.89
C ASN A 356 17.73 -31.82 0.29
N ARG A 357 18.32 -31.61 1.48
CA ARG A 357 17.96 -32.38 2.69
C ARG A 357 16.74 -31.82 3.41
N VAL A 358 16.29 -30.64 3.02
CA VAL A 358 15.12 -29.96 3.58
C VAL A 358 14.19 -29.55 2.44
N LEU A 359 12.89 -29.74 2.64
CA LEU A 359 11.83 -29.37 1.72
C LEU A 359 11.03 -28.19 2.29
N LEU A 360 10.78 -27.18 1.46
CA LEU A 360 9.90 -26.06 1.81
C LEU A 360 8.50 -26.31 1.23
N ARG A 361 7.48 -26.39 2.09
CA ARG A 361 6.09 -26.60 1.69
C ARG A 361 5.22 -25.40 2.07
N PRO A 362 4.54 -24.73 1.12
CA PRO A 362 3.58 -23.68 1.45
C PRO A 362 2.41 -24.21 2.29
N ALA A 363 2.05 -23.50 3.34
CA ALA A 363 0.89 -23.77 4.18
C ALA A 363 -0.22 -22.74 3.91
N SER A 364 -0.68 -22.68 2.66
CA SER A 364 -1.58 -21.63 2.15
C SER A 364 -2.88 -21.46 2.94
N ALA A 365 -3.40 -22.53 3.56
CA ALA A 365 -4.59 -22.48 4.40
C ALA A 365 -4.44 -21.60 5.66
N ARG A 366 -3.21 -21.30 6.08
CA ARG A 366 -2.89 -20.43 7.22
C ARG A 366 -2.61 -18.99 6.81
N ALA A 367 -2.57 -18.70 5.51
CA ALA A 367 -2.29 -17.34 5.03
C ALA A 367 -3.38 -16.37 5.48
N SER A 368 -2.96 -15.19 5.94
CA SER A 368 -3.89 -14.12 6.29
C SER A 368 -4.47 -13.48 5.03
N PRO A 369 -5.57 -12.70 5.15
CA PRO A 369 -5.98 -11.78 4.10
C PRO A 369 -4.84 -10.82 3.71
N LEU A 370 -4.80 -10.43 2.44
CA LEU A 370 -3.86 -9.43 1.94
C LEU A 370 -4.25 -8.06 2.50
N GLU A 371 -3.36 -7.42 3.25
CA GLU A 371 -3.65 -6.15 3.89
C GLU A 371 -3.13 -4.98 3.03
N VAL A 372 -4.02 -4.03 2.77
CA VAL A 372 -3.73 -2.81 2.01
C VAL A 372 -4.10 -1.63 2.89
N GLN A 373 -3.09 -0.91 3.38
CA GLN A 373 -3.27 0.32 4.15
C GLN A 373 -2.97 1.52 3.26
N MET A 374 -3.86 2.51 3.27
CA MET A 374 -3.82 3.68 2.40
C MET A 374 -3.99 4.96 3.22
N ASP A 375 -3.10 5.91 3.03
CA ASP A 375 -3.25 7.27 3.57
C ASP A 375 -2.65 8.33 2.64
N VAL A 376 -2.68 9.59 3.06
CA VAL A 376 -2.06 10.72 2.34
C VAL A 376 -1.04 11.38 3.25
N GLY A 377 0.17 11.57 2.75
CA GLY A 377 1.20 12.24 3.51
C GLY A 377 2.53 12.41 2.78
N PRO A 378 3.54 12.89 3.51
CA PRO A 378 4.87 13.11 2.96
C PRO A 378 5.64 11.80 2.82
N TYR A 379 6.50 11.74 1.82
CA TYR A 379 7.40 10.61 1.58
C TYR A 379 8.67 11.07 0.84
N LEU A 380 9.75 10.29 0.90
CA LEU A 380 10.94 10.54 0.09
C LEU A 380 10.81 9.92 -1.30
N GLU A 381 11.15 10.68 -2.33
CA GLU A 381 11.12 10.28 -3.74
C GLU A 381 12.54 10.22 -4.32
N THR A 382 12.80 9.22 -5.15
CA THR A 382 14.05 9.13 -5.90
C THR A 382 13.95 10.00 -7.15
N VAL A 383 14.93 10.89 -7.32
CA VAL A 383 14.99 11.78 -8.48
C VAL A 383 16.00 11.24 -9.49
N PRO A 384 15.61 11.01 -10.75
CA PRO A 384 16.55 10.63 -11.80
C PRO A 384 17.73 11.62 -11.89
N GLY A 385 18.96 11.10 -11.88
CA GLY A 385 20.17 11.92 -11.96
C GLY A 385 20.60 12.61 -10.66
N SER A 386 19.91 12.40 -9.54
CA SER A 386 20.30 12.88 -8.21
C SER A 386 20.70 11.73 -7.27
N LYS A 387 21.72 11.95 -6.43
CA LYS A 387 22.07 11.05 -5.32
C LYS A 387 21.28 11.32 -4.04
N GLU A 388 20.67 12.50 -3.96
CA GLU A 388 19.85 12.90 -2.82
C GLU A 388 18.37 12.75 -3.18
N PRO A 389 17.59 12.01 -2.37
CA PRO A 389 16.15 11.95 -2.55
C PRO A 389 15.54 13.31 -2.23
N THR A 390 14.37 13.56 -2.80
CA THR A 390 13.59 14.77 -2.54
C THR A 390 12.35 14.41 -1.73
N TRP A 391 11.78 15.39 -1.03
CA TRP A 391 10.48 15.19 -0.39
C TRP A 391 9.38 15.32 -1.44
N ALA A 392 8.38 14.47 -1.36
CA ALA A 392 7.15 14.52 -2.14
C ALA A 392 5.95 14.32 -1.21
N PHE A 393 4.76 14.55 -1.75
CA PHE A 393 3.51 14.42 -1.01
C PHE A 393 2.46 13.77 -1.91
N GLY A 394 1.72 12.81 -1.35
CA GLY A 394 0.69 12.13 -2.11
C GLY A 394 0.11 10.93 -1.38
N LEU A 395 -0.50 10.03 -2.16
CA LEU A 395 -1.06 8.77 -1.67
C LEU A 395 0.05 7.80 -1.33
N ARG A 396 -0.06 7.18 -0.17
CA ARG A 396 0.89 6.18 0.32
C ARG A 396 0.12 4.89 0.59
N VAL A 397 0.55 3.81 -0.06
CA VAL A 397 -0.10 2.50 0.03
C VAL A 397 0.91 1.50 0.55
N LYS A 398 0.63 0.95 1.73
CA LYS A 398 1.40 -0.14 2.33
C LYS A 398 0.68 -1.46 2.10
N LEU A 399 1.41 -2.40 1.52
CA LEU A 399 0.96 -3.75 1.20
C LEU A 399 1.62 -4.70 2.19
N THR A 400 0.81 -5.49 2.89
CA THR A 400 1.30 -6.52 3.82
C THR A 400 0.64 -7.85 3.50
N ALA A 401 1.44 -8.88 3.30
CA ALA A 401 0.97 -10.24 3.07
C ALA A 401 1.66 -11.20 4.05
N VAL A 402 0.86 -11.90 4.85
CA VAL A 402 1.37 -12.90 5.79
C VAL A 402 1.12 -14.29 5.23
N THR A 403 2.20 -15.00 4.94
CA THR A 403 2.21 -16.37 4.44
C THR A 403 2.96 -17.30 5.39
N TRP A 404 2.72 -18.60 5.26
CA TRP A 404 3.27 -19.62 6.15
C TRP A 404 3.92 -20.73 5.33
N TYR A 405 5.06 -21.20 5.80
CA TYR A 405 5.79 -22.31 5.19
C TYR A 405 6.21 -23.33 6.24
N LEU A 406 6.15 -24.60 5.86
CA LEU A 406 6.64 -25.71 6.65
C LEU A 406 7.99 -26.15 6.10
N VAL A 407 8.93 -26.32 7.01
CA VAL A 407 10.27 -26.84 6.75
C VAL A 407 10.24 -28.31 7.12
N CYS A 408 10.25 -29.18 6.11
CA CYS A 408 10.18 -30.62 6.29
C CYS A 408 11.52 -31.27 6.01
N ASP A 409 11.74 -32.46 6.57
CA ASP A 409 12.79 -33.36 6.09
C ASP A 409 12.49 -33.75 4.63
N ALA A 410 13.51 -33.73 3.77
CA ALA A 410 13.35 -34.15 2.38
C ALA A 410 13.27 -35.68 2.22
N GLU A 411 13.84 -36.46 3.14
CA GLU A 411 13.77 -37.92 3.12
C GLU A 411 12.42 -38.42 3.64
N ASP A 412 11.83 -37.72 4.60
CA ASP A 412 10.46 -37.93 5.08
C ASP A 412 9.68 -36.60 5.14
N PRO A 413 8.96 -36.22 4.06
CA PRO A 413 8.18 -34.98 4.01
C PRO A 413 7.03 -34.90 5.04
N THR A 414 6.71 -36.00 5.73
CA THR A 414 5.74 -36.00 6.83
C THR A 414 6.35 -35.53 8.15
N ASN A 415 7.68 -35.55 8.25
CA ASN A 415 8.42 -35.01 9.37
C ASN A 415 8.59 -33.49 9.22
N GLU A 416 7.71 -32.75 9.89
CA GLU A 416 7.73 -31.29 9.95
C GLU A 416 8.72 -30.84 11.03
N LEU A 417 9.81 -30.19 10.62
CA LEU A 417 10.87 -29.73 11.52
C LEU A 417 10.49 -28.39 12.15
N TYR A 418 10.08 -27.44 11.32
CA TYR A 418 9.72 -26.09 11.75
C TYR A 418 8.59 -25.51 10.92
N GLU A 419 7.93 -24.54 11.52
CA GLU A 419 7.03 -23.64 10.83
C GLU A 419 7.64 -22.24 10.77
N ILE A 420 7.51 -21.58 9.63
CA ILE A 420 8.02 -20.23 9.39
C ILE A 420 6.87 -19.35 8.92
N GLU A 421 6.59 -18.32 9.71
CA GLU A 421 5.73 -17.22 9.29
C GLU A 421 6.59 -16.21 8.52
N THR A 422 6.09 -15.78 7.38
CA THR A 422 6.73 -14.76 6.55
C THR A 422 5.79 -13.59 6.35
N THR A 423 6.26 -12.38 6.64
CA THR A 423 5.52 -11.14 6.38
C THR A 423 6.21 -10.41 5.24
N PHE A 424 5.60 -10.43 4.05
CA PHE A 424 6.00 -9.57 2.94
C PHE A 424 5.41 -8.19 3.14
N CYS A 425 6.25 -7.16 3.06
CA CYS A 425 5.85 -5.76 3.13
C CYS A 425 6.38 -5.02 1.91
N ASN A 426 5.49 -4.36 1.18
CA ASN A 426 5.87 -3.43 0.11
C ASN A 426 5.13 -2.10 0.25
N ARG A 427 5.69 -1.05 -0.35
CA ARG A 427 5.16 0.30 -0.24
C ARG A 427 5.15 0.94 -1.61
N LEU A 428 4.00 1.49 -1.97
CA LEU A 428 3.78 2.25 -3.19
C LEU A 428 3.46 3.69 -2.80
N ALA A 429 4.08 4.66 -3.46
CA ALA A 429 3.70 6.07 -3.31
C ALA A 429 3.30 6.64 -4.68
N PHE A 430 2.22 7.43 -4.68
CA PHE A 430 1.71 8.09 -5.88
C PHE A 430 1.64 9.59 -5.56
N PRO A 431 2.43 10.44 -6.25
CA PRO A 431 2.35 11.87 -6.03
C PRO A 431 0.96 12.34 -6.43
N VAL A 432 0.41 13.21 -5.60
CA VAL A 432 -0.80 13.96 -5.93
C VAL A 432 -0.32 15.35 -6.27
N GLY A 433 -0.79 15.97 -7.36
CA GLY A 433 -0.25 17.19 -8.00
C GLY A 433 -0.35 18.49 -7.19
N LEU A 434 -0.25 18.37 -5.88
CA LEU A 434 -0.24 19.37 -4.83
C LEU A 434 1.19 19.88 -4.55
N THR A 435 2.19 19.32 -5.24
CA THR A 435 3.63 19.61 -5.18
C THR A 435 4.16 19.73 -6.62
N PRO A 436 5.42 20.13 -6.89
CA PRO A 436 5.92 20.20 -8.27
C PRO A 436 5.98 18.85 -9.01
N PHE A 437 5.59 17.75 -8.37
CA PHE A 437 5.50 16.41 -8.95
C PHE A 437 4.16 16.22 -9.67
N HIS A 438 4.18 15.48 -10.78
CA HIS A 438 3.03 15.31 -11.68
C HIS A 438 1.87 14.56 -10.99
N PRO A 439 0.59 14.87 -11.33
CA PRO A 439 -0.51 14.64 -10.41
C PRO A 439 -0.92 13.24 -9.98
N LEU A 440 -0.64 12.13 -10.69
CA LEU A 440 -1.06 10.76 -10.31
C LEU A 440 -0.56 9.68 -11.30
N ASP A 441 0.13 10.06 -12.37
CA ASP A 441 0.58 9.13 -13.42
C ASP A 441 1.92 8.46 -13.09
N THR A 442 2.49 8.79 -11.94
CA THR A 442 3.73 8.20 -11.45
C THR A 442 3.52 7.37 -10.18
N MET A 443 4.35 6.36 -9.99
CA MET A 443 4.37 5.40 -8.92
C MET A 443 5.82 5.13 -8.51
N ARG A 444 6.11 5.38 -7.24
CA ARG A 444 7.29 4.85 -6.57
C ARG A 444 6.95 3.49 -5.99
N LYS A 445 7.69 2.43 -6.33
CA LYS A 445 7.61 1.11 -5.70
C LYS A 445 8.90 0.87 -4.91
N ASP A 446 8.76 0.64 -3.60
CA ASP A 446 9.89 0.27 -2.76
C ASP A 446 10.42 -1.12 -3.13
N ARG A 447 11.61 -1.46 -2.62
CA ARG A 447 12.26 -2.75 -2.87
C ARG A 447 11.51 -3.97 -2.32
N GLY A 448 10.51 -3.78 -1.45
CA GLY A 448 9.90 -4.87 -0.70
C GLY A 448 10.85 -5.54 0.30
N ASP A 449 10.34 -5.85 1.48
CA ASP A 449 11.07 -6.59 2.51
C ASP A 449 10.23 -7.79 2.97
N VAL A 450 10.89 -8.91 3.26
CA VAL A 450 10.28 -10.11 3.82
C VAL A 450 10.85 -10.34 5.20
N THR A 451 9.97 -10.37 6.20
CA THR A 451 10.32 -10.71 7.57
C THR A 451 10.03 -12.17 7.81
N LEU A 452 11.06 -12.95 8.17
CA LEU A 452 10.95 -14.35 8.55
C LEU A 452 10.87 -14.45 10.08
N ARG A 453 9.95 -15.28 10.57
CA ARG A 453 9.80 -15.61 11.99
C ARG A 453 9.70 -17.12 12.14
N LEU A 454 10.67 -17.70 12.85
CA LEU A 454 10.65 -19.11 13.21
C LEU A 454 9.60 -19.34 14.30
N VAL A 455 8.69 -20.29 14.07
CA VAL A 455 7.68 -20.72 15.03
C VAL A 455 8.11 -22.10 15.54
N LEU A 456 8.50 -22.13 16.81
CA LEU A 456 8.88 -23.38 17.47
C LEU A 456 7.62 -24.23 17.71
N PRO A 457 7.67 -25.55 17.45
CA PRO A 457 6.61 -26.45 17.86
C PRO A 457 6.48 -26.41 19.39
N ASN A 458 5.27 -26.19 19.89
CA ASN A 458 4.97 -26.15 21.33
C ASN A 458 5.09 -27.51 22.01
#